data_AF-A0A1Y1Y3Z6-F1
#
_entry.id   AF-A0A1Y1Y3Z6-F1
#
_cell.length_a   1.000
_cell.length_b   1.000
_cell.length_c   1.000
_cell.angle_alpha   90.00
_cell.angle_beta   90.00
_cell.angle_gamma   90.00
#
_symmetry.space_group_name_H-M   'P 1'
#
loop_
_entity.id
_entity.type
_entity.pdbx_description
1 polymer ?
#
loop_
_entity_poly.entity_id
_entity_poly.type
_entity_poly.pdbx_seq_one_letter_code
_entity_poly.pdbx_strand_id
1 'polypeptide(L)'
;MSSTEEVKKVEAEIPATQNKEESNSSEEETENKVVLSDEPKSIIMGIIAQLRKGADLHRVTLPTFVLEPRSMTERITDFLRHPDILLR
;
A
#
# COMPACT_ATOMS: atom_id res chain seq x y z
N MET A 1 -1.11 -6.32 -45.45
CA MET A 1 0.35 -6.08 -45.53
C MET A 1 0.67 -5.04 -44.49
N SER A 2 1.59 -5.17 -43.55
CA SER A 2 2.57 -6.21 -43.23
C SER A 2 3.02 -5.90 -41.79
N SER A 3 3.37 -6.93 -41.05
CA SER A 3 3.92 -6.94 -39.70
C SER A 3 5.25 -6.16 -39.54
N THR A 4 5.77 -6.21 -38.31
CA THR A 4 7.14 -5.91 -37.77
C THR A 4 7.23 -4.58 -37.01
N GLU A 5 7.92 -4.43 -35.87
CA GLU A 5 9.00 -5.22 -35.26
C GLU A 5 9.16 -4.89 -33.77
N GLU A 6 9.61 -5.87 -32.99
CA GLU A 6 9.99 -5.79 -31.58
C GLU A 6 11.20 -4.87 -31.35
N VAL A 7 11.23 -4.13 -30.22
CA VAL A 7 12.50 -3.67 -29.64
C VAL A 7 12.50 -3.89 -28.12
N LYS A 8 13.36 -4.84 -27.74
CA LYS A 8 13.74 -5.31 -26.41
C LYS A 8 14.73 -4.33 -25.75
N LYS A 9 14.55 -4.02 -24.45
CA LYS A 9 15.57 -3.34 -23.62
C LYS A 9 15.51 -3.87 -22.18
N VAL A 10 16.16 -5.01 -21.94
CA VAL A 10 17.41 -5.15 -21.16
C VAL A 10 17.22 -4.79 -19.68
N GLU A 11 16.94 -5.83 -18.90
CA GLU A 11 17.05 -5.88 -17.44
C GLU A 11 18.49 -5.61 -17.00
N ALA A 12 18.63 -4.74 -16.01
CA ALA A 12 19.82 -4.68 -15.17
C ALA A 12 19.39 -5.12 -13.76
N GLU A 13 19.57 -6.41 -13.48
CA GLU A 13 19.50 -6.97 -12.14
C GLU A 13 20.70 -6.48 -11.30
N ILE A 14 20.44 -6.05 -10.06
CA ILE A 14 21.46 -5.88 -9.02
C ILE A 14 21.03 -6.76 -7.84
N PRO A 15 21.94 -7.57 -7.26
CA PRO A 15 21.60 -8.86 -6.66
C PRO A 15 21.16 -8.77 -5.18
N ALA A 16 20.44 -9.81 -4.80
CA ALA A 16 19.97 -10.10 -3.45
C ALA A 16 21.09 -10.09 -2.40
N THR A 17 20.89 -9.34 -1.31
CA THR A 17 21.54 -9.63 -0.03
C THR A 17 20.49 -10.24 0.90
N GLN A 18 20.69 -11.51 1.21
CA GLN A 18 19.89 -12.27 2.16
C GLN A 18 20.13 -11.73 3.58
N ASN A 19 19.09 -11.21 4.22
CA ASN A 19 19.00 -11.24 5.68
C ASN A 19 17.83 -12.15 6.05
N LYS A 20 18.22 -13.33 6.51
CA LYS A 20 17.39 -14.36 7.11
C LYS A 20 17.06 -13.89 8.53
N GLU A 21 15.98 -13.14 8.68
CA GLU A 21 15.40 -12.83 9.98
C GLU A 21 14.05 -13.56 10.09
N GLU A 22 14.06 -14.55 10.98
CA GLU A 22 12.94 -15.17 11.67
C GLU A 22 11.54 -14.98 11.06
N SER A 23 11.11 -16.03 10.37
CA SER A 23 9.75 -16.27 9.91
C SER A 23 8.77 -16.33 11.08
N ASN A 24 8.19 -15.20 11.47
CA ASN A 24 6.80 -15.15 11.96
C ASN A 24 6.17 -13.74 11.96
N SER A 25 6.43 -12.93 10.93
CA SER A 25 5.71 -11.66 10.73
C SER A 25 4.75 -11.78 9.55
N SER A 26 3.46 -11.98 9.89
CA SER A 26 2.29 -11.48 9.16
C SER A 26 2.23 -11.73 7.65
N GLU A 27 1.79 -12.93 7.27
CA GLU A 27 1.31 -13.23 5.90
C GLU A 27 0.10 -12.35 5.48
N GLU A 28 -0.53 -11.65 6.42
CA GLU A 28 -1.70 -10.78 6.17
C GLU A 28 -1.37 -9.31 5.89
N GLU A 29 -0.15 -8.83 6.18
CA GLU A 29 0.22 -7.43 5.87
C GLU A 29 0.28 -7.18 4.35
N THR A 30 0.47 -8.23 3.56
CA THR A 30 0.46 -8.16 2.10
C THR A 30 -0.93 -8.10 1.49
N GLU A 31 -1.98 -8.55 2.19
CA GLU A 31 -3.34 -8.64 1.64
C GLU A 31 -3.97 -7.25 1.41
N ASN A 32 -3.59 -6.26 2.22
CA ASN A 32 -4.15 -4.91 2.17
C ASN A 32 -3.23 -3.88 1.51
N LYS A 33 -2.17 -4.32 0.81
CA LYS A 33 -1.21 -3.43 0.17
C LYS A 33 -1.48 -3.33 -1.33
N VAL A 34 -1.97 -2.17 -1.78
CA VAL A 34 -2.13 -1.88 -3.21
C VAL A 34 -0.96 -1.04 -3.70
N VAL A 35 -0.25 -1.52 -4.73
CA VAL A 35 0.75 -0.72 -5.44
C VAL A 35 0.05 0.23 -6.40
N LEU A 36 0.12 1.52 -6.12
CA LEU A 36 -0.49 2.56 -6.94
C LEU A 36 0.36 2.83 -8.20
N SER A 37 -0.30 2.87 -9.36
CA SER A 37 0.26 3.38 -10.61
C SER A 37 0.44 4.90 -10.57
N ASP A 38 0.96 5.51 -11.64
CA ASP A 38 1.30 6.95 -11.60
C ASP A 38 0.08 7.89 -11.64
N GLU A 39 -1.04 7.43 -12.20
CA GLU A 39 -2.31 8.17 -12.22
C GLU A 39 -2.92 8.40 -10.82
N PRO A 40 -3.15 7.37 -9.97
CA PRO A 40 -3.63 7.58 -8.61
C PRO A 40 -2.65 8.38 -7.75
N LYS A 41 -1.33 8.30 -8.00
CA LYS A 41 -0.35 9.19 -7.34
C LYS A 41 -0.58 10.66 -7.71
N SER A 42 -0.86 10.94 -8.98
CA SER A 42 -1.17 12.30 -9.45
C SER A 42 -2.40 12.89 -8.75
N ILE A 43 -3.44 12.07 -8.54
CA ILE A 43 -4.65 12.48 -7.81
C ILE A 43 -4.32 12.84 -6.35
N ILE A 44 -3.52 12.02 -5.66
CA ILE A 44 -3.06 12.33 -4.30
C ILE A 44 -2.27 13.64 -4.27
N MET A 45 -1.35 13.84 -5.23
CA MET A 45 -0.55 15.07 -5.31
C MET A 45 -1.43 16.31 -5.54
N GLY A 46 -2.49 16.18 -6.35
CA GLY A 46 -3.49 17.23 -6.53
C GLY A 46 -4.21 17.60 -5.25
N ILE A 47 -4.61 16.61 -4.43
CA ILE A 47 -5.24 16.84 -3.12
C ILE A 47 -4.24 17.55 -2.18
N ILE A 48 -2.99 17.07 -2.10
CA ILE A 48 -1.96 17.68 -1.25
C ILE A 48 -1.71 19.15 -1.62
N ALA A 49 -1.66 19.48 -2.91
CA ALA A 49 -1.45 20.85 -3.37
C ALA A 49 -2.58 21.82 -2.95
N GLN A 50 -3.79 21.30 -2.75
CA GLN A 50 -4.95 22.09 -2.30
C GLN A 50 -4.98 22.27 -0.76
N LEU A 51 -4.26 21.44 -0.01
CA LEU A 51 -4.24 21.48 1.44
C LEU A 51 -3.26 22.52 1.98
N ARG A 52 -3.70 23.30 2.97
CA ARG A 52 -2.80 24.13 3.78
C ARG A 52 -2.22 23.29 4.92
N LYS A 53 -1.00 23.57 5.34
CA LYS A 53 -0.40 22.96 6.54
C LYS A 53 -1.32 23.21 7.75
N GLY A 54 -1.66 22.15 8.48
CA GLY A 54 -2.62 22.21 9.59
C GLY A 54 -4.09 22.10 9.19
N ALA A 55 -4.41 21.85 7.92
CA ALA A 55 -5.76 21.51 7.49
C ALA A 55 -6.16 20.13 8.02
N ASP A 56 -7.40 20.04 8.50
CA ASP A 56 -8.02 18.80 8.93
C ASP A 56 -8.51 17.98 7.73
N LEU A 57 -8.03 16.74 7.61
CA LEU A 57 -8.37 15.82 6.54
C LEU A 57 -9.80 15.27 6.67
N HIS A 58 -10.45 15.36 7.84
CA HIS A 58 -11.84 14.90 8.01
C HIS A 58 -12.84 15.63 7.11
N ARG A 59 -12.50 16.85 6.66
CA ARG A 59 -13.34 17.67 5.78
C ARG A 59 -13.06 17.45 4.30
N VAL A 60 -12.07 16.62 3.96
CA VAL A 60 -11.65 16.34 2.59
C VAL A 60 -11.92 14.88 2.28
N THR A 61 -12.68 14.63 1.21
CA THR A 61 -13.00 13.27 0.79
C THR A 61 -11.80 12.66 0.08
N LEU A 62 -11.24 11.60 0.67
CA LEU A 62 -10.19 10.82 0.02
C LEU A 62 -10.78 9.89 -1.06
N PRO A 63 -10.05 9.60 -2.14
CA PRO A 63 -10.47 8.64 -3.14
C PRO A 63 -10.64 7.22 -2.57
N THR A 64 -11.48 6.41 -3.20
CA THR A 64 -11.79 5.06 -2.72
C THR A 64 -10.62 4.07 -2.79
N PHE A 65 -9.61 4.31 -3.63
CA PHE A 65 -8.49 3.38 -3.80
C PHE A 65 -7.52 3.34 -2.61
N VAL A 66 -7.58 4.32 -1.69
CA VAL A 66 -6.84 4.24 -0.41
C VAL A 66 -7.64 3.55 0.69
N LEU A 67 -8.91 3.26 0.44
CA LEU A 67 -9.76 2.59 1.39
C LEU A 67 -9.62 1.09 1.23
N GLU A 68 -9.58 0.44 2.36
CA GLU A 68 -9.75 -0.99 2.47
C GLU A 68 -11.23 -1.38 2.58
N PRO A 69 -11.61 -2.64 2.30
CA PRO A 69 -12.99 -3.11 2.40
C PRO A 69 -13.40 -3.48 3.85
N ARG A 70 -12.83 -2.83 4.87
CA ARG A 70 -13.12 -3.12 6.28
C ARG A 70 -13.51 -1.84 7.03
N SER A 71 -14.37 -1.99 8.03
CA SER A 71 -14.75 -0.87 8.90
C SER A 71 -13.67 -0.58 9.96
N MET A 72 -13.61 0.66 10.47
CA MET A 72 -12.64 1.03 11.50
C MET A 72 -12.75 0.18 12.76
N THR A 73 -13.97 -0.21 13.16
CA THR A 73 -14.18 -1.10 14.31
C THR A 73 -13.61 -2.49 14.06
N GLU A 74 -13.75 -3.00 12.84
CA GLU A 74 -13.18 -4.29 12.45
C GLU A 74 -11.65 -4.24 12.44
N ARG A 75 -11.09 -3.13 11.95
CA ARG A 75 -9.64 -2.88 12.06
C ARG A 75 -9.15 -2.85 13.48
N ILE A 76 -9.89 -2.23 14.40
CA ILE A 76 -9.51 -2.20 15.82
C ILE A 76 -9.46 -3.61 16.41
N THR A 77 -10.34 -4.53 15.96
CA THR A 77 -10.28 -5.92 16.44
C THR A 77 -9.01 -6.67 16.02
N ASP A 78 -8.28 -6.18 15.01
CA ASP A 78 -6.98 -6.78 14.65
C ASP A 78 -5.97 -6.71 15.80
N PHE A 79 -6.06 -5.69 16.67
CA PHE A 79 -5.20 -5.59 17.87
C PHE A 79 -5.48 -6.67 18.92
N LEU A 80 -6.61 -7.38 18.81
CA LEU A 80 -7.02 -8.44 19.74
C LEU A 80 -6.73 -9.84 19.21
N ARG A 81 -6.08 -9.97 18.04
CA ARG A 81 -5.84 -11.27 17.38
C ARG A 81 -4.92 -12.21 18.16
N HIS A 82 -4.12 -11.69 19.08
CA HIS A 82 -3.22 -12.48 19.92
C HIS A 82 -3.58 -12.31 21.41
N PRO A 83 -4.66 -12.97 21.88
CA PRO A 83 -5.08 -12.87 23.27
C PRO A 83 -4.04 -13.41 24.25
N ASP A 84 -3.14 -14.28 23.79
CA ASP A 84 -2.04 -14.85 24.59
C ASP A 84 -1.08 -13.76 25.13
N ILE A 85 -0.94 -12.64 24.42
CA ILE A 85 -0.12 -11.49 24.85
C ILE A 85 -0.80 -10.72 25.99
N LEU A 86 -2.13 -10.68 26.01
CA LEU A 86 -2.92 -9.98 27.02
C LEU A 86 -3.06 -10.77 28.33
N LEU A 87 -2.90 -12.10 28.28
CA LEU A 87 -3.18 -13.02 29.39
C LEU A 87 -1.92 -13.43 30.21
N ARG A 88 -0.77 -12.82 29.94
CA ARG A 88 0.48 -13.04 30.69
C ARG A 88 0.66 -12.01 31.79
#